data_AF-A0A960XT65-F1
#
_entry.id   AF-A0A960XT65-F1
#
_cell.length_a   1.000
_cell.length_b   1.000
_cell.length_c   1.000
_cell.angle_alpha   90.00
_cell.angle_beta   90.00
_cell.angle_gamma   90.00
#
_symmetry.space_group_name_H-M   'P 1'
#
loop_
_entity.id
_entity.type
_entity.pdbx_description
1 polymer ?
#
loop_
_entity_poly.entity_id
_entity_poly.type
_entity_poly.pdbx_seq_one_letter_code
_entity_poly.pdbx_strand_id
1 'polypeptide(L)'
;MSPMLCEMLVNDVVPRLRHAAGTIPKVGHEDDEEIVQDATLMAARIMDSAEQAGKSVTAGNVSYYTARAARSGRRSSYTGRSDVMSPGC
;
A
#
# COMPACT_ATOMS: atom_id res chain seq x y z
N MET A 1 -1.81 14.65 -8.31
CA MET A 1 -3.14 14.07 -8.07
C MET A 1 -4.24 15.08 -8.36
N SER A 2 -4.95 14.88 -9.47
CA SER A 2 -6.20 15.59 -9.75
C SER A 2 -7.28 15.34 -8.69
N PRO A 3 -8.24 16.28 -8.54
CA PRO A 3 -9.38 16.11 -7.63
C PRO A 3 -10.19 14.83 -7.88
N MET A 4 -10.36 14.45 -9.15
CA MET A 4 -11.06 13.21 -9.55
C MET A 4 -10.37 11.95 -9.02
N LEU A 5 -9.03 11.90 -9.05
CA LEU A 5 -8.28 10.79 -8.48
C LEU A 5 -8.38 10.76 -6.95
N CYS A 6 -8.42 11.91 -6.29
CA CYS A 6 -8.66 11.98 -4.85
C CYS A 6 -10.03 11.41 -4.47
N GLU A 7 -11.09 11.75 -5.21
CA GLU A 7 -12.43 11.19 -4.98
C GLU A 7 -12.44 9.67 -5.20
N MET A 8 -11.81 9.18 -6.27
CA MET A 8 -11.70 7.74 -6.53
C MET A 8 -10.91 7.03 -5.43
N LEU A 9 -9.84 7.64 -4.90
CA LEU A 9 -9.07 7.07 -3.81
C LEU A 9 -9.95 6.88 -2.57
N VAL A 10 -10.65 7.93 -2.14
CA VAL A 10 -11.44 7.92 -0.90
C VAL A 10 -12.70 7.06 -1.02
N ASN A 11 -13.45 7.18 -2.13
CA ASN A 11 -14.76 6.54 -2.27
C ASN A 11 -14.67 5.10 -2.80
N ASP A 12 -13.69 4.78 -3.63
CA ASP A 12 -13.62 3.48 -4.31
C ASP A 12 -12.44 2.60 -3.86
N VAL A 13 -11.27 3.18 -3.63
CA VAL A 13 -10.05 2.41 -3.32
C VAL A 13 -9.96 2.09 -1.84
N VAL A 14 -10.12 3.09 -0.96
CA VAL A 14 -9.99 2.92 0.50
C VAL A 14 -10.95 1.85 1.06
N PRO A 15 -12.26 1.81 0.70
CA PRO A 15 -13.15 0.77 1.21
C PRO A 15 -12.71 -0.65 0.80
N ARG A 16 -12.16 -0.81 -0.41
CA ARG A 16 -11.63 -2.10 -0.89
C ARG A 16 -10.37 -2.50 -0.13
N LEU A 17 -9.49 -1.53 0.16
CA LEU A 17 -8.30 -1.78 0.98
C LEU A 17 -8.67 -2.14 2.42
N ARG A 18 -9.69 -1.48 3.00
CA ARG A 18 -10.22 -1.81 4.33
C ARG A 18 -10.77 -3.23 4.39
N HIS A 19 -11.47 -3.67 3.36
CA HIS A 19 -11.90 -5.07 3.25
C HIS A 19 -10.72 -6.05 3.13
N ALA A 20 -9.66 -5.67 2.42
CA ALA A 20 -8.47 -6.50 2.25
C ALA A 20 -7.53 -6.51 3.47
N ALA A 21 -7.63 -5.53 4.37
CA ALA A 21 -6.70 -5.31 5.48
C ALA A 21 -6.48 -6.56 6.36
N GLY A 22 -7.56 -7.23 6.74
CA GLY A 22 -7.49 -8.44 7.58
C GLY A 22 -6.82 -9.65 6.90
N THR A 23 -6.61 -9.61 5.58
CA THR A 23 -5.90 -10.66 4.84
C THR A 23 -4.41 -10.36 4.65
N ILE A 24 -3.96 -9.15 4.99
CA ILE A 24 -2.58 -8.73 4.85
C ILE A 24 -1.81 -9.17 6.11
N PRO A 25 -0.65 -9.85 5.97
CA PRO A 25 0.16 -10.22 7.12
C PRO A 25 0.56 -9.02 7.95
N LYS A 26 0.28 -9.08 9.26
CA LYS A 26 0.70 -8.08 10.23
C LYS A 26 2.16 -8.26 10.60
N VAL A 27 2.85 -7.15 10.84
CA VAL A 27 4.22 -7.14 11.34
C VAL A 27 4.23 -6.64 12.79
N GLY A 28 4.55 -7.52 13.74
CA GLY A 28 4.57 -7.16 15.16
C GLY A 28 3.16 -6.88 15.72
N HIS A 29 2.98 -5.69 16.30
CA HIS A 29 1.73 -5.23 16.92
C HIS A 29 0.89 -4.32 16.01
N GLU A 30 0.99 -4.51 14.71
CA GLU A 30 0.28 -3.69 13.73
C GLU A 30 -1.24 -3.95 13.73
N ASP A 31 -2.02 -2.88 13.76
CA ASP A 31 -3.49 -2.94 13.68
C ASP A 31 -3.99 -2.78 12.24
N ASP A 32 -5.20 -3.27 11.96
CA ASP A 32 -5.79 -3.22 10.61
C ASP A 32 -5.90 -1.78 10.08
N GLU A 33 -6.15 -0.80 10.95
CA GLU A 33 -6.21 0.60 10.58
C GLU A 33 -4.84 1.16 10.17
N GLU A 34 -3.75 0.70 10.79
CA GLU A 34 -2.39 1.05 10.35
C GLU A 34 -2.10 0.46 8.96
N ILE A 35 -2.54 -0.78 8.70
CA ILE A 35 -2.45 -1.41 7.38
C ILE A 35 -3.20 -0.57 6.34
N VAL A 36 -4.42 -0.14 6.66
CA VAL A 36 -5.25 0.65 5.75
C VAL A 36 -4.61 1.99 5.46
N GLN A 37 -4.05 2.68 6.46
CA GLN A 37 -3.37 3.95 6.25
C GLN A 37 -2.17 3.80 5.31
N ASP A 38 -1.32 2.80 5.55
CA ASP A 38 -0.12 2.58 4.74
C ASP A 38 -0.48 2.11 3.31
N ALA A 39 -1.46 1.22 3.17
CA ALA A 39 -2.01 0.83 1.88
C ALA A 39 -2.63 2.03 1.13
N THR A 40 -3.31 2.93 1.84
CA THR A 40 -3.89 4.14 1.24
C THR A 40 -2.81 5.08 0.73
N LEU A 41 -1.73 5.29 1.50
CA LEU A 41 -0.58 6.06 1.06
C LEU A 41 0.09 5.45 -0.19
N MET A 42 0.22 4.12 -0.20
CA MET A 42 0.81 3.40 -1.32
C MET A 42 -0.06 3.49 -2.58
N ALA A 43 -1.39 3.36 -2.44
CA ALA A 43 -2.34 3.59 -3.52
C ALA A 43 -2.26 5.02 -4.07
N ALA A 44 -2.21 6.03 -3.20
CA ALA A 44 -2.07 7.43 -3.60
C ALA A 44 -0.80 7.65 -4.44
N ARG A 45 0.33 7.07 -4.04
CA ARG A 45 1.60 7.12 -4.82
C ARG A 45 1.49 6.43 -6.18
N ILE A 46 0.83 5.27 -6.24
CA ILE A 46 0.60 4.57 -7.52
C ILE A 46 -0.28 5.43 -8.44
N MET A 47 -1.32 6.06 -7.90
CA MET A 47 -2.24 6.90 -8.65
C MET A 47 -1.58 8.19 -9.14
N ASP A 48 -0.80 8.86 -8.28
CA ASP A 48 -0.06 10.07 -8.63
C ASP A 48 1.01 9.80 -9.71
N SER A 49 1.78 8.72 -9.57
CA SER A 49 2.77 8.34 -10.58
C SER A 49 2.13 7.93 -11.91
N ALA A 50 0.97 7.25 -11.88
CA ALA A 50 0.24 6.90 -13.09
C ALA A 50 -0.31 8.13 -13.82
N GLU A 51 -0.83 9.11 -13.08
CA GLU A 51 -1.30 10.39 -13.63
C GLU A 51 -0.15 11.17 -14.28
N GLN A 52 0.99 11.29 -13.60
CA GLN A 52 2.18 11.94 -14.15
C GLN A 52 2.69 11.25 -15.43
N ALA A 53 2.54 9.92 -15.51
CA ALA A 53 2.89 9.13 -16.69
C ALA A 53 1.81 9.16 -17.79
N GLY A 54 0.69 9.87 -17.61
CA GLY A 54 -0.42 9.91 -18.56
C GLY A 54 -1.18 8.59 -18.70
N LYS A 55 -1.10 7.70 -17.70
CA LYS A 55 -1.77 6.40 -17.71
C LYS A 55 -3.12 6.48 -17.02
N SER A 56 -4.15 5.91 -17.65
CA SER A 56 -5.44 5.72 -17.00
C SER A 56 -5.37 4.56 -16.01
N VAL A 57 -5.91 4.78 -14.81
CA VAL A 57 -5.99 3.78 -13.74
C VAL A 57 -7.44 3.60 -13.33
N THR A 58 -7.82 2.35 -13.05
CA THR A 58 -9.14 2.00 -12.51
C THR A 58 -8.99 1.68 -11.03
N ALA A 59 -10.00 2.02 -10.24
CA ALA A 59 -9.98 1.78 -8.80
C ALA A 59 -9.76 0.29 -8.45
N GLY A 60 -10.32 -0.63 -9.25
CA GLY A 60 -10.11 -2.07 -9.11
C GLY A 60 -8.64 -2.46 -9.28
N ASN A 61 -7.98 -2.01 -10.35
CA ASN A 61 -6.57 -2.30 -10.58
C ASN A 61 -5.69 -1.74 -9.47
N VAL A 62 -5.92 -0.48 -9.07
CA VAL A 62 -5.15 0.16 -7.99
C VAL A 62 -5.31 -0.64 -6.70
N SER A 63 -6.53 -0.93 -6.27
CA SER A 63 -6.76 -1.70 -5.03
C SER A 63 -6.11 -3.10 -5.08
N TYR A 64 -6.19 -3.79 -6.21
CA TYR A 64 -5.57 -5.10 -6.38
C TYR A 64 -4.04 -5.05 -6.29
N TYR A 65 -3.39 -4.15 -7.03
CA TYR A 65 -1.94 -4.04 -7.04
C TYR A 65 -1.41 -3.50 -5.71
N THR A 66 -2.11 -2.57 -5.06
CA THR A 66 -1.76 -2.09 -3.73
C THR A 66 -1.87 -3.20 -2.69
N ALA A 67 -2.98 -3.95 -2.65
CA ALA A 67 -3.13 -5.07 -1.72
C ALA A 67 -2.10 -6.19 -1.98
N ARG A 68 -1.77 -6.44 -3.25
CA ARG A 68 -0.70 -7.37 -3.63
C ARG A 68 0.66 -6.89 -3.13
N ALA A 69 1.00 -5.62 -3.33
CA ALA A 69 2.25 -5.03 -2.85
C ALA A 69 2.34 -5.06 -1.32
N ALA A 70 1.24 -4.76 -0.63
CA ALA A 70 1.14 -4.83 0.82
C ALA A 70 1.40 -6.24 1.37
N ARG A 71 0.97 -7.29 0.66
CA ARG A 71 1.25 -8.69 1.02
C ARG A 71 2.69 -9.12 0.74
N SER A 72 3.31 -8.62 -0.34
CA SER A 72 4.66 -9.05 -0.74
C SER A 72 5.80 -8.45 0.09
N GLY A 73 5.51 -7.46 0.94
CA GLY A 73 6.52 -6.78 1.75
C GLY A 73 6.28 -5.28 1.76
N ARG A 74 5.48 -4.82 2.73
CA ARG A 74 5.13 -3.40 2.89
C ARG A 74 6.24 -2.58 3.54
N ARG A 75 7.04 -3.23 4.37
CA ARG A 75 8.22 -2.65 5.04
C ARG A 75 9.46 -3.39 4.55
N SER A 76 10.51 -2.65 4.20
CA SER A 76 11.80 -3.26 3.93
C SER A 76 12.39 -3.76 5.26
N SER A 77 12.41 -5.07 5.46
CA SER A 77 13.27 -5.67 6.48
C SER A 77 14.69 -5.69 5.92
N TYR A 78 15.44 -4.60 6.10
CA TYR A 78 16.84 -4.55 5.70
C TYR A 78 17.66 -5.46 6.63
N THR A 79 18.02 -6.65 6.17
CA THR A 79 18.98 -7.55 6.85
C THR A 79 20.38 -7.29 6.29
N GLY A 80 20.97 -6.16 6.63
CA GLY A 80 22.38 -5.86 6.32
C GLY A 80 23.26 -5.89 7.55
N ARG A 81 24.56 -5.67 7.38
CA ARG A 81 25.55 -5.70 8.48
C ARG A 81 25.28 -4.67 9.60
N SER A 82 24.51 -3.63 9.30
CA SER A 82 24.12 -2.61 10.28
C SER A 82 22.78 -2.89 10.98
N ASP A 83 22.10 -3.99 10.66
CA ASP A 83 20.89 -4.39 11.37
C ASP A 83 21.27 -5.16 12.65
N VAL A 84 20.74 -4.71 13.79
CA VAL A 84 21.04 -5.27 15.13
C VAL A 84 20.63 -6.75 15.25
N MET A 85 19.64 -7.19 14.47
CA MET A 85 19.14 -8.57 14.45
C MET A 85 19.64 -9.36 13.24
N SER A 86 20.59 -8.80 12.49
CA SER A 86 21.25 -9.51 11.39
C SER A 86 21.92 -10.77 11.96
N PRO A 87 21.59 -11.98 11.47
CA PRO A 87 22.32 -13.19 11.86
C PRO A 87 23.75 -13.02 11.38
N GLY A 88 24.62 -12.62 12.30
CA GLY A 88 25.98 -12.16 12.03
C GLY A 88 26.74 -13.14 11.14
N CYS A 89 27.46 -12.57 10.18
CA CYS A 89 28.65 -13.20 9.60
C CYS A 89 29.86 -12.81 10.43
#